data_AF-A0A3D0D519-F1
#
_entry.id   AF-A0A3D0D519-F1
#
_cell.length_a   1.000
_cell.length_b   1.000
_cell.length_c   1.000
_cell.angle_alpha   90.00
_cell.angle_beta   90.00
_cell.angle_gamma   90.00
#
_symmetry.space_group_name_H-M   'P 1'
#
loop_
_entity.id
_entity.type
_entity.pdbx_description
1 polymer ?
#
loop_
_entity_poly.entity_id
_entity_poly.type
_entity_poly.pdbx_seq_one_letter_code
_entity_poly.pdbx_strand_id
1 'polypeptide(L)'
;MTLLMLHATLARAVMIYALILGLWGLVRYARGEGLDGSYLGAVVIAEVLILVQAGSGIVLWLQGLSPSRLIHILYGIVTVISFPATFAFTHGEAGRREMLYWGLIGLFVFGLAIRAQMVA
;
A
#
# COMPACT_ATOMS: atom_id res chain seq x y z
N MET A 1 -15.69 4.81 18.61
CA MET A 1 -14.52 5.23 17.80
C MET A 1 -14.97 6.31 16.82
N THR A 2 -14.22 7.38 16.60
CA THR A 2 -14.56 8.38 15.56
C THR A 2 -14.00 7.95 14.21
N LEU A 3 -14.59 8.42 13.10
CA LEU A 3 -14.07 8.14 11.75
C LEU A 3 -12.63 8.65 11.57
N LEU A 4 -12.31 9.80 12.18
CA LEU A 4 -10.95 10.36 12.16
C LEU A 4 -9.94 9.42 12.86
N MET A 5 -10.29 8.86 14.02
CA MET A 5 -9.45 7.88 14.70
C MET A 5 -9.30 6.58 13.90
N LEU A 6 -10.36 6.15 13.22
CA LEU A 6 -10.33 4.99 12.34
C LEU A 6 -9.38 5.23 11.17
N HIS A 7 -9.51 6.37 10.46
CA HIS A 7 -8.62 6.77 9.36
C HIS A 7 -7.15 6.83 9.79
N ALA A 8 -6.86 7.40 10.96
CA ALA A 8 -5.49 7.43 11.50
C ALA A 8 -4.95 6.03 11.85
N THR A 9 -5.82 5.13 12.30
CA THR A 9 -5.42 3.75 12.66
C THR A 9 -5.21 2.88 11.43
N LEU A 10 -6.08 3.02 10.42
CA LEU A 10 -5.94 2.39 9.12
C LEU A 10 -4.67 2.85 8.41
N ALA A 11 -4.34 4.15 8.44
CA ALA A 11 -3.08 4.66 7.89
C ALA A 11 -1.84 3.95 8.48
N ARG A 12 -1.82 3.76 9.80
CA ARG A 12 -0.74 3.00 10.48
C ARG A 12 -0.72 1.53 10.07
N ALA A 13 -1.89 0.91 9.92
CA ALA A 13 -1.99 -0.46 9.48
C ALA A 13 -1.44 -0.63 8.05
N VAL A 14 -1.82 0.25 7.10
CA VAL A 14 -1.29 0.27 5.73
C VAL A 14 0.23 0.39 5.75
N MET A 15 0.77 1.35 6.52
CA MET A 15 2.21 1.58 6.64
C MET A 15 2.95 0.32 7.12
N ILE A 16 2.52 -0.27 8.24
CA ILE A 16 3.18 -1.44 8.82
C ILE A 16 3.05 -2.65 7.90
N TYR A 17 1.87 -2.87 7.33
CA TYR A 17 1.61 -4.01 6.47
C TYR A 17 2.42 -3.94 5.16
N ALA A 18 2.52 -2.76 4.55
CA ALA A 18 3.36 -2.52 3.38
C ALA A 18 4.84 -2.74 3.66
N LEU A 19 5.33 -2.33 4.83
CA LEU A 19 6.70 -2.60 5.27
C LEU A 19 6.95 -4.11 5.39
N ILE A 20 6.04 -4.84 6.05
CA ILE A 20 6.15 -6.30 6.21
C ILE A 20 6.15 -6.98 4.84
N LEU A 21 5.24 -6.60 3.94
CA LEU A 21 5.20 -7.13 2.57
C LEU A 21 6.48 -6.86 1.80
N GLY A 22 6.97 -5.62 1.82
CA GLY A 22 8.18 -5.25 1.11
C GLY A 22 9.41 -6.02 1.60
N LEU A 23 9.58 -6.11 2.93
CA LEU A 23 10.66 -6.89 3.53
C LEU A 23 10.53 -8.38 3.24
N TRP A 24 9.32 -8.94 3.35
CA TRP A 24 9.07 -10.34 3.02
C TRP A 24 9.42 -10.64 1.56
N GLY A 25 8.99 -9.79 0.62
CA GLY A 25 9.30 -9.94 -0.79
C GLY A 25 10.81 -9.90 -1.08
N LEU A 26 11.55 -9.00 -0.42
CA LEU A 26 13.01 -8.96 -0.53
C LEU A 26 13.69 -10.21 0.05
N VAL A 27 13.19 -10.74 1.17
CA VAL A 27 13.71 -12.00 1.75
C VAL A 27 13.49 -13.16 0.80
N ARG A 28 12.32 -13.27 0.19
CA ARG A 28 12.02 -14.31 -0.82
C ARG A 28 12.90 -14.19 -2.05
N TYR A 29 13.05 -12.98 -2.57
CA TYR A 29 13.97 -12.70 -3.67
C TYR A 29 15.41 -13.14 -3.34
N ALA A 30 15.90 -12.82 -2.13
CA ALA A 30 17.23 -13.20 -1.69
C ALA A 30 17.41 -14.73 -1.62
N ARG A 31 16.35 -15.47 -1.27
CA ARG A 31 16.30 -16.94 -1.28
C ARG A 31 16.14 -17.55 -2.68
N GLY A 32 15.97 -16.72 -3.71
CA GLY A 32 15.73 -17.18 -5.07
C GLY A 32 14.31 -17.68 -5.33
N GLU A 33 13.38 -17.34 -4.44
CA GLU A 33 11.98 -17.70 -4.57
C GLU A 33 11.24 -16.71 -5.48
N GLY A 34 10.25 -17.23 -6.20
CA GLY A 34 9.29 -16.43 -6.96
C GLY A 34 8.05 -16.07 -6.15
N LEU A 35 7.05 -15.51 -6.85
CA LEU A 35 5.73 -15.26 -6.28
C LEU A 35 4.98 -16.58 -6.05
N ASP A 36 4.21 -16.64 -4.97
CA ASP A 36 3.24 -17.71 -4.74
C ASP A 36 1.89 -17.14 -4.29
N GLY A 37 0.91 -18.03 -4.13
CA GLY A 37 -0.43 -17.67 -3.68
C GLY A 37 -0.47 -17.01 -2.29
N SER A 38 0.46 -17.35 -1.39
CA SER A 38 0.53 -16.76 -0.05
C SER A 38 0.93 -15.29 -0.12
N TYR A 39 1.94 -14.96 -0.92
CA TYR A 39 2.38 -13.57 -1.09
C TYR A 39 1.33 -12.75 -1.84
N LEU A 40 0.75 -13.30 -2.92
CA LEU A 40 -0.33 -12.63 -3.66
C LEU A 40 -1.57 -12.41 -2.78
N GLY A 41 -1.94 -13.37 -1.95
CA GLY A 41 -3.03 -13.20 -0.98
C GLY A 41 -2.76 -12.07 0.00
N ALA A 42 -1.53 -11.96 0.51
CA ALA A 42 -1.14 -10.86 1.37
C ALA A 42 -1.15 -9.50 0.64
N VAL A 43 -0.70 -9.43 -0.62
CA VAL A 43 -0.86 -8.23 -1.47
C VAL A 43 -2.33 -7.83 -1.59
N VAL A 44 -3.24 -8.77 -1.83
CA VAL A 44 -4.68 -8.48 -1.92
C VAL A 44 -5.21 -7.89 -0.60
N ILE A 45 -4.76 -8.42 0.55
CA ILE A 45 -5.12 -7.85 1.86
C ILE A 45 -4.60 -6.42 1.99
N ALA A 46 -3.37 -6.13 1.56
CA ALA A 46 -2.83 -4.77 1.56
C ALA A 46 -3.65 -3.83 0.69
N GLU A 47 -4.02 -4.25 -0.52
CA GLU A 47 -4.81 -3.45 -1.45
C GLU A 47 -6.20 -3.15 -0.88
N VAL A 48 -6.87 -4.15 -0.30
CA VAL A 48 -8.15 -3.94 0.39
C VAL A 48 -8.00 -2.93 1.54
N LEU A 49 -6.93 -3.04 2.34
CA LEU A 49 -6.65 -2.11 3.44
C LEU A 49 -6.43 -0.68 2.93
N ILE A 50 -5.71 -0.51 1.82
CA ILE A 50 -5.47 0.76 1.14
C ILE A 50 -6.78 1.36 0.62
N LEU A 51 -7.65 0.55 0.00
CA LEU A 51 -8.95 0.99 -0.50
C LEU A 51 -9.89 1.42 0.63
N VAL A 52 -9.89 0.69 1.75
CA VAL A 52 -10.67 1.08 2.95
C VAL A 52 -10.12 2.39 3.55
N GLN A 53 -8.78 2.55 3.60
CA GLN A 53 -8.15 3.79 4.03
C GLN A 53 -8.53 4.98 3.13
N ALA A 54 -8.46 4.82 1.80
CA ALA A 54 -8.85 5.84 0.83
C ALA A 54 -10.35 6.18 0.96
N GLY A 55 -11.20 5.17 1.07
CA GLY A 55 -12.65 5.34 1.28
C GLY A 55 -12.97 6.13 2.54
N SER A 56 -12.29 5.84 3.66
CA SER A 56 -12.47 6.61 4.89
C SER A 56 -12.04 8.09 4.73
N GLY A 57 -10.98 8.36 3.96
CA GLY A 57 -10.55 9.73 3.62
C GLY A 57 -11.58 10.49 2.77
N ILE A 58 -12.20 9.81 1.80
CA ILE A 58 -13.29 10.38 0.99
C ILE A 58 -14.48 10.76 1.88
N VAL A 59 -14.87 9.89 2.82
CA VAL A 59 -15.97 10.20 3.75
C VAL A 59 -15.63 11.39 4.65
N LEU A 60 -14.39 11.49 5.15
CA LEU A 60 -13.94 12.65 5.93
C LEU A 60 -13.99 13.94 5.10
N TRP A 61 -13.57 13.90 3.82
CA TRP A 61 -13.70 15.04 2.91
C TRP A 61 -15.15 15.48 2.78
N LEU A 62 -16.07 14.55 2.52
CA LEU A 62 -17.50 14.86 2.41
C LEU A 62 -18.09 15.45 3.71
N GLN A 63 -17.45 15.20 4.86
CA GLN A 63 -17.79 15.82 6.16
C GLN A 63 -17.14 17.19 6.38
N GLY A 64 -16.42 17.74 5.39
CA GLY A 64 -15.76 19.04 5.44
C GLY A 64 -14.33 19.01 6.00
N LEU A 65 -13.79 17.83 6.30
CA LEU A 65 -12.41 17.67 6.76
C LEU A 65 -11.49 17.50 5.56
N SER A 66 -10.53 18.40 5.40
CA SER A 66 -9.57 18.35 4.29
C SER A 66 -8.15 18.14 4.80
N PRO A 67 -7.28 17.49 4.00
CA PRO A 67 -5.89 17.34 4.38
C PRO A 67 -5.19 18.70 4.38
N SER A 68 -4.16 18.84 5.21
CA SER A 68 -3.38 20.07 5.29
C SER A 68 -2.72 20.47 3.96
N ARG A 69 -2.40 19.50 3.08
CA ARG A 69 -1.86 19.76 1.74
C ARG A 69 -2.46 18.80 0.71
N LEU A 70 -2.76 19.31 -0.49
CA LEU A 70 -3.30 18.51 -1.60
C LEU A 70 -2.41 17.33 -2.03
N ILE A 71 -1.10 17.40 -1.76
CA ILE A 71 -0.17 16.30 -2.07
C ILE A 71 -0.50 15.02 -1.28
N HIS A 72 -1.25 15.10 -0.18
CA HIS A 72 -1.82 13.95 0.51
C HIS A 72 -2.65 13.07 -0.43
N ILE A 73 -3.48 13.69 -1.26
CA ILE A 73 -4.38 13.01 -2.20
C ILE A 73 -3.56 12.31 -3.28
N LEU A 74 -2.51 12.97 -3.78
CA LEU A 74 -1.59 12.36 -4.75
C LEU A 74 -0.91 11.11 -4.16
N TYR A 75 -0.40 11.19 -2.92
CA TYR A 75 0.17 10.02 -2.25
C TYR A 75 -0.85 8.89 -2.09
N GLY A 76 -2.09 9.22 -1.73
CA GLY A 76 -3.20 8.25 -1.65
C GLY A 76 -3.48 7.56 -2.98
N ILE A 77 -3.62 8.33 -4.07
CA ILE A 77 -3.87 7.79 -5.42
C ILE A 77 -2.73 6.88 -5.86
N VAL A 78 -1.48 7.33 -5.71
CA VAL A 78 -0.31 6.52 -6.11
C VAL A 78 -0.24 5.23 -5.30
N THR A 79 -0.61 5.28 -4.01
CA THR A 79 -0.67 4.09 -3.15
C THR A 79 -1.69 3.07 -3.66
N VAL A 80 -2.90 3.50 -4.01
CA VAL A 80 -3.97 2.63 -4.57
C VAL A 80 -3.53 1.96 -5.87
N ILE A 81 -2.88 2.69 -6.78
CA ILE A 81 -2.53 2.13 -8.09
C ILE A 81 -1.25 1.28 -8.08
N SER A 82 -0.46 1.32 -7.01
CA SER A 82 0.88 0.73 -6.98
C SER A 82 0.89 -0.79 -7.19
N PHE A 83 0.07 -1.54 -6.46
CA PHE A 83 0.00 -3.00 -6.62
C PHE A 83 -0.69 -3.42 -7.95
N PRO A 84 -1.83 -2.84 -8.35
CA PRO A 84 -2.42 -3.11 -9.67
C PRO A 84 -1.47 -2.80 -10.84
N ALA A 85 -0.76 -1.68 -10.77
CA ALA A 85 0.23 -1.32 -11.78
C ALA A 85 1.39 -2.31 -11.83
N THR A 86 1.83 -2.83 -10.67
CA THR A 86 2.86 -3.87 -10.61
C THR A 86 2.38 -5.16 -11.26
N PHE A 87 1.15 -5.60 -10.98
CA PHE A 87 0.57 -6.77 -11.62
C PHE A 87 0.49 -6.63 -13.15
N ALA A 88 0.02 -5.47 -13.62
CA ALA A 88 -0.03 -5.16 -15.05
C ALA A 88 1.37 -5.13 -15.68
N PHE A 89 2.36 -4.55 -15.01
CA PHE A 89 3.74 -4.47 -15.46
C PHE A 89 4.41 -5.85 -15.54
N THR A 90 4.18 -6.72 -14.56
CA THR A 90 4.76 -8.07 -14.55
C THR A 90 3.97 -9.06 -15.40
N HIS A 91 2.86 -8.67 -16.03
CA HIS A 91 2.00 -9.54 -16.84
C HIS A 91 1.54 -10.82 -16.11
N GLY A 92 1.44 -10.75 -14.77
CA GLY A 92 1.12 -11.92 -13.94
C GLY A 92 2.23 -12.97 -13.83
N GLU A 93 3.44 -12.69 -14.32
CA GLU A 93 4.58 -13.59 -14.15
C GLU A 93 4.98 -13.75 -12.69
N ALA A 94 5.47 -14.93 -12.34
CA ALA A 94 5.71 -15.37 -10.97
C ALA A 94 7.19 -15.64 -10.63
N GLY A 95 8.11 -15.22 -11.49
CA GLY A 95 9.54 -15.50 -11.33
C GLY A 95 10.23 -14.72 -10.19
N ARG A 96 11.51 -15.02 -10.00
CA ARG A 96 12.37 -14.34 -9.00
C ARG A 96 12.48 -12.84 -9.30
N ARG A 97 12.59 -12.46 -10.57
CA ARG A 97 12.71 -11.05 -10.96
C ARG A 97 11.46 -10.26 -10.58
N GLU A 98 10.30 -10.88 -10.76
CA GLU A 98 8.99 -10.31 -10.43
C GLU A 98 8.88 -10.15 -8.92
N MET A 99 9.31 -11.15 -8.15
CA MET A 99 9.38 -11.06 -6.68
C MET A 99 10.16 -9.82 -6.20
N LEU A 100 11.26 -9.44 -6.88
CA LEU A 100 11.97 -8.19 -6.56
C LEU A 100 11.10 -6.96 -6.77
N TYR A 101 10.39 -6.85 -7.90
CA TYR A 101 9.50 -5.72 -8.17
C TYR A 101 8.40 -5.61 -7.12
N TRP A 102 7.80 -6.74 -6.74
CA TRP A 102 6.78 -6.81 -5.71
C TRP A 102 7.29 -6.46 -4.29
N GLY A 103 8.54 -6.81 -3.96
CA GLY A 103 9.17 -6.37 -2.72
C GLY A 103 9.46 -4.86 -2.70
N LEU A 104 10.00 -4.34 -3.80
CA LEU A 104 10.31 -2.91 -3.93
C LEU A 104 9.05 -2.05 -3.92
N ILE A 105 7.97 -2.47 -4.59
CA ILE A 105 6.72 -1.71 -4.57
C ILE A 105 6.09 -1.70 -3.16
N GLY A 106 6.23 -2.79 -2.39
CA GLY A 106 5.81 -2.80 -0.98
C GLY A 106 6.54 -1.74 -0.14
N LEU A 107 7.86 -1.61 -0.32
CA LEU A 107 8.66 -0.57 0.35
C LEU A 107 8.33 0.84 -0.16
N PHE A 108 8.02 0.99 -1.45
CA PHE A 108 7.58 2.25 -2.02
C PHE A 108 6.24 2.71 -1.41
N VAL A 109 5.26 1.81 -1.32
CA VAL A 109 3.96 2.04 -0.66
C VAL A 109 4.14 2.39 0.82
N PHE A 110 5.06 1.72 1.53
CA PHE A 110 5.44 2.11 2.89
C PHE A 110 5.94 3.56 2.96
N GLY A 111 6.84 3.95 2.05
CA GLY A 111 7.34 5.32 1.95
C GLY A 111 6.21 6.33 1.68
N LEU A 112 5.30 6.02 0.76
CA LEU A 112 4.12 6.86 0.48
C LEU A 112 3.20 6.99 1.69
N ALA A 113 2.96 5.91 2.43
CA ALA A 113 2.14 5.94 3.63
C ALA A 113 2.73 6.84 4.73
N ILE A 114 4.06 6.84 4.89
CA ILE A 114 4.75 7.78 5.79
C ILE A 114 4.58 9.22 5.30
N ARG A 115 4.80 9.46 4.00
CA ARG A 115 4.69 10.80 3.42
C ARG A 115 3.26 11.36 3.52
N ALA A 116 2.25 10.54 3.27
CA ALA A 116 0.83 10.91 3.39
C ALA A 116 0.45 11.34 4.81
N GLN A 117 0.97 10.66 5.84
CA GLN A 117 0.72 11.01 7.24
C GLN A 117 1.31 12.37 7.64
N MET A 118 2.42 12.81 7.03
CA MET A 118 3.02 14.13 7.33
C MET A 118 2.22 15.31 6.78
N VAL A 119 1.28 15.05 5.86
CA VAL A 119 0.53 16.08 5.12
C VAL A 119 -0.98 15.86 5.15
N ALA A 120 -1.45 14.94 6.00
CA ALA A 120 -2.85 14.64 6.22
C ALA A 120 -3.59 15.80 6.93
#